data_AF-A0A239RGL8-F1
#
_entry.id   AF-A0A239RGL8-F1
#
_cell.length_a   1.000
_cell.length_b   1.000
_cell.length_c   1.000
_cell.angle_alpha   90.00
_cell.angle_beta   90.00
_cell.angle_gamma   90.00
#
_symmetry.space_group_name_H-M   'P 1'
#
loop_
_entity.id
_entity.type
_entity.pdbx_description
1 polymer ?
#
loop_
_entity_poly.entity_id
_entity_poly.type
_entity_poly.pdbx_seq_one_letter_code
_entity_poly.pdbx_strand_id
1 'polypeptide(L)'
;MISKKVHLSLSEEEVAKFDMLRNELGMNRSQYFCYLLSGQKKQIPDSIRYKNLIARLSDIDLHLKHICLKEGMDAGDILYVHEALKDLRTALDITSGPVDQKLKGGEKREKVKV
;
A
#
# COMPACT_ATOMS: atom_id res chain seq x y z
N MET A 1 0.21 -13.75 28.50
CA MET A 1 0.95 -13.21 27.33
C MET A 1 1.17 -14.36 26.35
N ILE A 2 0.67 -14.26 25.12
CA ILE A 2 0.84 -15.31 24.10
C ILE A 2 2.24 -15.14 23.50
N SER A 3 3.16 -16.05 23.81
CA SER A 3 4.50 -16.09 23.23
C SER A 3 4.41 -16.50 21.76
N LYS A 4 4.31 -15.52 20.86
CA LYS A 4 4.31 -15.78 19.42
C LYS A 4 5.72 -16.13 18.96
N LYS A 5 5.92 -17.36 18.48
CA LYS A 5 7.18 -17.81 17.85
C LYS A 5 7.17 -17.39 16.38
N VAL A 6 8.27 -16.81 15.92
CA VAL A 6 8.48 -16.44 14.51
C VAL A 6 9.60 -17.31 13.96
N HIS A 7 9.38 -17.90 12.79
CA HIS A 7 10.40 -18.62 12.04
C HIS A 7 10.74 -17.80 10.81
N LEU A 8 12.03 -17.57 10.59
CA LEU A 8 12.55 -16.82 9.46
C LEU A 8 13.57 -17.72 8.75
N SER A 9 13.31 -18.00 7.47
CA SER A 9 14.24 -18.71 6.61
C SER A 9 15.09 -17.67 5.88
N LEU A 10 16.39 -17.71 6.12
CA LEU A 10 17.39 -16.85 5.48
C LEU A 10 18.41 -17.74 4.79
N SER A 11 19.02 -17.22 3.73
CA SER A 11 20.22 -17.82 3.15
C SER A 11 21.39 -17.74 4.13
N GLU A 12 22.39 -18.60 3.97
CA GLU A 12 23.56 -18.62 4.86
C GLU A 12 24.30 -17.28 4.89
N GLU A 13 24.37 -16.58 3.75
CA GLU A 13 24.96 -15.24 3.63
C GLU A 13 24.20 -14.18 4.44
N GLU A 14 22.87 -14.24 4.42
CA GLU A 14 22.01 -13.33 5.17
C GLU A 14 22.09 -13.59 6.67
N VAL A 15 22.20 -14.86 7.09
CA VAL A 15 22.43 -15.23 8.49
C VAL A 15 23.78 -14.70 8.97
N ALA A 16 24.84 -14.85 8.16
CA ALA A 16 26.17 -14.35 8.49
C ALA A 16 26.17 -12.83 8.69
N LYS A 17 25.55 -12.09 7.77
CA LYS A 17 25.39 -10.62 7.89
C LYS A 17 24.57 -10.25 9.12
N PHE A 18 23.49 -10.97 9.41
CA PHE A 18 22.65 -10.75 10.57
C PHE A 18 23.43 -10.94 11.88
N ASP A 19 24.20 -12.02 12.00
CA ASP A 19 24.98 -12.30 13.20
C ASP A 19 26.16 -11.33 13.38
N MET A 20 26.80 -10.90 12.28
CA MET A 20 27.84 -9.86 12.33
C MET A 20 27.30 -8.54 12.88
N LEU A 21 26.24 -7.99 12.28
CA LEU A 21 25.63 -6.71 12.69
C LEU A 21 25.09 -6.77 14.12
N ARG A 22 24.50 -7.91 14.50
CA ARG A 22 24.07 -8.15 15.87
C ARG A 22 25.24 -8.10 16.86
N ASN A 23 26.36 -8.73 16.52
CA ASN A 23 27.55 -8.76 17.37
C ASN A 23 28.19 -7.37 17.50
N GLU A 24 28.24 -6.59 16.41
CA GLU A 24 28.73 -5.20 16.43
C GLU A 24 27.91 -4.31 17.37
N LEU A 25 26.60 -4.56 17.47
CA LEU A 25 25.69 -3.84 18.36
C LEU A 25 25.59 -4.47 19.77
N GLY A 26 26.29 -5.58 20.04
CA GLY A 26 26.28 -6.27 21.33
C GLY A 26 24.90 -6.83 21.73
N MET A 27 24.02 -7.11 20.77
CA MET A 27 22.65 -7.56 21.02
C MET A 27 22.51 -9.08 20.94
N ASN A 28 21.45 -9.65 21.53
CA ASN A 28 21.07 -11.04 21.25
C ASN A 28 20.16 -11.13 19.99
N ARG A 29 19.96 -12.34 19.43
CA ARG A 29 19.28 -12.49 18.13
C ARG A 29 17.84 -11.97 18.17
N SER A 30 17.13 -12.20 19.28
CA SER A 30 15.76 -11.73 19.47
C SER A 30 15.69 -10.21 19.67
N GLN A 31 16.60 -9.61 20.43
CA GLN A 31 16.70 -8.16 20.60
C GLN A 31 16.99 -7.47 19.28
N TYR A 32 17.95 -7.98 18.50
CA TYR A 32 18.29 -7.39 17.21
C TYR A 32 17.14 -7.53 16.21
N PHE A 33 16.45 -8.67 16.18
CA PHE A 33 15.23 -8.84 15.38
C PHE A 33 14.12 -7.84 15.78
N CYS A 34 13.86 -7.67 17.07
CA CYS A 34 12.89 -6.69 17.56
C CYS A 34 13.32 -5.25 17.27
N TYR A 35 14.62 -4.94 17.35
CA TYR A 35 15.18 -3.64 16.99
C TYR A 35 14.94 -3.31 15.51
N LEU A 36 15.24 -4.24 14.60
CA LEU A 36 14.96 -4.09 13.18
C LEU A 36 13.46 -3.83 12.92
N LEU A 37 12.58 -4.59 13.58
CA LEU A 37 11.13 -4.39 13.46
C LEU A 37 10.66 -3.06 14.06
N SER A 38 11.31 -2.58 15.12
CA SER A 38 10.97 -1.31 15.76
C SER A 38 11.32 -0.09 14.89
N GLY A 39 12.39 -0.20 14.08
CA GLY A 39 12.81 0.84 13.14
C GLY A 39 11.99 0.85 11.83
N GLN A 40 11.33 -0.25 11.50
CA GLN A 40 10.46 -0.34 10.33
C GLN A 40 9.10 0.30 10.64
N LYS A 41 8.93 1.57 10.26
CA LYS A 41 7.58 2.16 10.15
C LYS A 41 6.77 1.24 9.25
N LYS A 42 5.69 0.66 9.78
CA LYS A 42 4.72 -0.11 8.99
C LYS A 42 4.31 0.72 7.78
N GLN A 43 4.83 0.39 6.59
CA GLN A 43 4.30 0.92 5.36
C GLN A 43 2.94 0.27 5.15
N ILE A 44 1.90 0.91 5.68
CA ILE A 44 0.53 0.52 5.42
C ILE A 44 0.24 0.95 3.98
N PRO A 45 -0.08 0.02 3.06
CA PRO A 45 -0.49 0.36 1.71
C PRO A 45 -1.61 1.40 1.74
N ASP A 46 -1.56 2.38 0.85
CA ASP A 46 -2.53 3.49 0.86
C ASP A 46 -3.97 3.01 0.62
N SER A 47 -4.16 1.90 -0.10
CA SER A 47 -5.46 1.23 -0.25
C SER A 47 -6.06 0.75 1.08
N ILE A 48 -5.22 0.34 2.04
CA ILE A 48 -5.65 -0.04 3.39
C ILE A 48 -5.82 1.21 4.25
N ARG A 49 -4.90 2.16 4.13
CA ARG A 49 -4.91 3.41 4.91
C ARG A 49 -6.14 4.26 4.65
N TYR A 50 -6.56 4.37 3.39
CA TYR A 50 -7.67 5.20 2.95
C TYR A 50 -8.93 4.40 2.58
N LYS A 51 -9.02 3.13 2.98
CA LYS A 51 -10.16 2.26 2.67
C LYS A 51 -11.52 2.91 2.95
N ASN A 52 -11.66 3.53 4.13
CA ASN A 52 -12.91 4.17 4.54
C ASN A 52 -13.22 5.43 3.72
N LEU A 53 -12.20 6.18 3.33
CA LEU A 53 -12.34 7.37 2.50
C LEU A 53 -12.82 6.98 1.09
N ILE A 54 -12.18 5.97 0.49
CA ILE A 54 -12.55 5.45 -0.84
C ILE A 54 -14.00 4.94 -0.85
N ALA A 55 -14.40 4.21 0.19
CA ALA A 55 -15.77 3.72 0.32
C ALA A 55 -16.78 4.87 0.37
N ARG A 56 -16.56 5.86 1.27
CA ARG A 56 -17.43 7.04 1.37
C ARG A 56 -17.48 7.86 0.08
N LEU A 57 -16.36 8.00 -0.62
CA LEU A 57 -16.30 8.71 -1.89
C LEU A 57 -17.14 8.00 -2.96
N SER A 58 -17.13 6.67 -2.95
CA SER A 58 -17.94 5.85 -3.86
C SER A 58 -19.44 5.96 -3.57
N ASP A 59 -19.82 6.02 -2.28
CA ASP A 59 -21.21 6.25 -1.87
C ASP A 59 -21.70 7.65 -2.32
N ILE A 60 -20.85 8.67 -2.18
CA ILE A 60 -21.14 10.03 -2.63
C ILE A 60 -21.33 10.09 -4.15
N ASP A 61 -20.44 9.46 -4.93
CA ASP A 61 -20.54 9.37 -6.39
C ASP A 61 -21.85 8.70 -6.82
N LEU A 62 -22.24 7.61 -6.15
CA LEU A 62 -23.50 6.92 -6.42
C LEU A 62 -24.73 7.80 -6.12
N HIS A 63 -24.73 8.46 -4.96
CA HIS A 63 -25.84 9.35 -4.58
C HIS A 63 -25.97 10.54 -5.54
N LEU A 64 -24.86 11.14 -5.96
CA LEU A 64 -24.87 12.24 -6.91
C LEU A 64 -25.39 11.81 -8.28
N LYS A 65 -24.96 10.65 -8.79
CA LYS A 65 -25.52 10.07 -10.02
C LYS A 65 -27.02 9.84 -9.91
N HIS A 66 -27.49 9.35 -8.77
CA HIS A 66 -28.92 9.15 -8.55
C HIS A 66 -29.70 10.47 -8.49
N ILE A 67 -29.11 11.54 -7.94
CA ILE A 67 -29.69 12.88 -7.97
C ILE A 67 -29.76 13.40 -9.41
N CYS A 68 -28.70 13.24 -10.20
CA CYS A 68 -28.65 13.63 -11.61
C CYS A 68 -29.68 12.90 -12.49
N LEU A 69 -30.13 11.71 -12.08
CA LEU A 69 -31.14 10.92 -12.81
C LEU A 69 -32.58 11.29 -12.44
N LYS A 70 -32.80 12.15 -11.44
CA LYS A 70 -34.16 12.62 -11.11
C LYS A 70 -34.66 13.61 -12.15
N GLU A 71 -35.96 13.52 -12.46
CA GLU A 71 -36.63 14.46 -13.34
C GLU A 71 -36.52 15.90 -12.79
N GLY A 72 -36.06 16.82 -13.63
CA GLY A 72 -35.94 18.25 -13.31
C GLY A 72 -34.53 18.83 -13.27
N MET A 73 -33.47 18.03 -13.50
CA MET A 73 -32.12 18.56 -13.70
C MET A 73 -31.83 18.89 -15.16
N ASP A 74 -31.21 20.04 -15.40
CA ASP A 74 -30.73 20.42 -16.73
C ASP A 74 -29.52 19.59 -17.15
N ALA A 75 -29.37 19.36 -18.46
CA ALA A 75 -28.26 18.58 -19.00
C ALA A 75 -26.89 19.23 -18.71
N GLY A 76 -26.81 20.56 -18.66
CA GLY A 76 -25.61 21.30 -18.29
C GLY A 76 -25.20 21.07 -16.84
N ASP A 77 -26.16 21.10 -15.91
CA ASP A 77 -25.91 20.84 -14.49
C ASP A 77 -25.47 19.40 -14.25
N ILE A 78 -26.07 18.44 -14.95
CA ILE A 78 -25.67 17.02 -14.89
C ILE A 78 -24.22 16.85 -15.36
N LEU A 79 -23.85 17.51 -16.46
CA LEU A 79 -22.49 17.43 -17.01
C LEU A 79 -21.47 18.04 -16.05
N TYR A 80 -21.79 19.19 -15.46
CA TYR A 80 -20.94 19.87 -14.48
C TYR A 80 -20.66 18.98 -13.25
N VAL A 81 -21.69 18.30 -12.72
CA VAL A 81 -21.54 17.37 -11.59
C VAL A 81 -20.63 16.19 -11.95
N HIS A 82 -20.76 15.64 -13.16
CA HIS A 82 -19.90 14.54 -13.62
C HIS A 82 -18.45 14.96 -13.80
N GLU A 83 -18.22 16.18 -14.31
CA GLU A 83 -16.88 16.73 -14.48
C GLU A 83 -16.21 17.01 -13.12
N ALA A 84 -16.93 17.63 -12.18
CA ALA A 84 -16.44 17.86 -10.82
C ALA A 84 -16.10 16.55 -10.09
N LEU A 85 -16.88 15.48 -10.29
CA LEU A 85 -16.59 14.15 -9.73
C LEU A 85 -15.34 13.51 -10.35
N LYS A 86 -15.15 13.70 -11.66
CA LYS A 86 -13.95 13.22 -12.37
C LYS A 86 -12.70 13.95 -11.89
N ASP A 87 -12.77 15.26 -11.69
CA ASP A 87 -11.67 16.07 -11.17
C ASP A 87 -11.32 15.68 -9.74
N LEU A 88 -12.33 15.49 -8.88
CA LEU A 88 -12.13 15.01 -7.50
C LEU A 88 -11.41 13.66 -7.45
N ARG A 89 -11.79 12.72 -8.34
CA ARG A 89 -11.15 11.40 -8.42
C ARG A 89 -9.70 11.50 -8.90
N THR A 90 -9.44 12.38 -9.87
CA THR A 90 -8.11 12.63 -10.42
C THR A 90 -7.19 13.27 -9.38
N ALA A 91 -7.70 14.23 -8.60
CA ALA A 91 -6.96 14.90 -7.53
C ALA A 91 -6.57 13.95 -6.38
N LEU A 92 -7.36 12.89 -6.15
CA LEU A 92 -7.11 11.91 -5.10
C LEU A 92 -6.18 10.75 -5.54
N ASP A 93 -5.74 10.73 -6.80
CA ASP A 93 -4.95 9.64 -7.40
C ASP A 93 -5.53 8.24 -7.12
N ILE A 94 -6.87 8.16 -6.97
CA ILE A 94 -7.58 6.90 -6.74
C ILE A 94 -7.74 6.24 -8.10
N THR A 95 -6.70 5.55 -8.55
CA THR A 95 -6.81 4.63 -9.68
C THR A 95 -7.72 3.47 -9.24
N SER A 96 -8.95 3.45 -9.75
CA SER A 96 -9.91 2.37 -9.53
C SER A 96 -9.60 1.14 -10.37
N GLY A 97 -8.40 0.61 -10.20
CA GLY A 97 -8.00 -0.68 -10.73
C GLY A 97 -7.18 -1.41 -9.67
N PRO A 98 -7.13 -2.74 -9.71
CA PRO A 98 -6.04 -3.46 -9.06
C PRO A 98 -4.75 -2.99 -9.73
N VAL A 99 -4.12 -1.96 -9.16
CA VAL A 99 -2.72 -1.67 -9.46
C VAL A 99 -1.97 -2.85 -8.88
N ASP A 100 -1.73 -3.84 -9.75
CA ASP A 100 -0.76 -4.90 -9.52
C ASP A 100 0.43 -4.27 -8.79
N GLN A 101 0.65 -4.70 -7.56
CA GLN A 101 1.91 -4.50 -6.86
C GLN A 101 3.01 -5.28 -7.58
N LYS A 102 3.29 -4.96 -8.85
CA LYS A 102 4.61 -5.17 -9.42
C LYS A 102 5.45 -3.99 -8.97
N LEU A 103 5.84 -4.05 -7.70
CA LEU A 103 7.02 -3.37 -7.20
C LEU A 103 8.14 -3.60 -8.22
N LYS A 104 8.68 -2.50 -8.73
CA LYS A 104 9.91 -2.47 -9.52
C LYS A 104 10.99 -3.23 -8.75
N GLY A 105 11.26 -4.45 -9.17
CA GLY A 105 12.28 -5.34 -8.61
C GLY A 105 12.70 -6.39 -9.62
N GLY A 106 12.73 -6.03 -10.90
CA GLY A 106 13.31 -6.83 -11.97
C GLY A 106 14.67 -6.25 -12.33
N GLU A 107 15.64 -6.29 -11.42
CA GLU A 107 17.03 -6.19 -11.85
C GLU A 107 17.32 -7.40 -12.74
N LYS A 108 17.61 -7.10 -14.00
CA LYS A 108 18.09 -8.08 -14.97
C LYS A 108 19.38 -8.67 -14.42
N ARG A 109 19.33 -9.89 -13.87
CA ARG A 109 20.53 -10.71 -13.72
C ARG A 109 20.92 -11.19 -15.11
N GLU A 110 21.85 -10.45 -15.69
CA GLU A 110 22.65 -10.84 -16.84
C GLU A 110 23.23 -12.24 -16.56
N LYS A 111 22.96 -13.19 -17.47
CA LYS A 111 23.50 -14.54 -17.38
C LYS A 111 25.00 -14.49 -17.66
N VAL A 112 25.82 -14.54 -16.62
CA VAL A 112 27.24 -14.88 -16.76
C VAL A 112 27.32 -16.39 -17.03
N LYS A 113 27.70 -16.75 -18.25
CA LYS A 113 28.19 -18.08 -18.59
C LYS A 113 29.58 -18.25 -17.99
N VAL A 114 29.77 -19.28 -17.16
CA VAL A 114 31.04 -19.99 -17.00
C VAL A 114 30.73 -21.47 -17.18
#